data_AF-N1PPJ7-F1
#
_entry.id   AF-N1PPJ7-F1
#
_cell.length_a   1.000
_cell.length_b   1.000
_cell.length_c   1.000
_cell.angle_alpha   90.00
_cell.angle_beta   90.00
_cell.angle_gamma   90.00
#
_symmetry.space_group_name_H-M   'P 1'
#
loop_
_entity.id
_entity.type
_entity.pdbx_description
1 polymer ?
#
loop_
_entity_poly.entity_id
_entity_poly.type
_entity_poly.pdbx_seq_one_letter_code
_entity_poly.pdbx_strand_id
1 'polypeptide(L)'
;MNIAAINDAPLPATTQAPVGASAQSTIAYNTAAAATSISADAQPTSAPSNSKVKRGDCSSQPAGSGPQVKPDTPEAFENYPYFHALANSQSPPFPYIEKFRDLNGSTQQNSYLTYYVLKSYDVNQCANLCNNVDLCTAFNIYVERDPSLDPGPACPNPPSTTNYKCALWGSSISKQTATNTGQYRQDFHGKNFSHHDHHLVVIAASNGYDKTFFTHPSAVSSFTLGQNISGQAITLAGSKTLGSEFFAGPYDPNLCGYYATAQTSANKQNAQSKALSSYQACNSFNAYTVYKAGYAWGTYCELYNFNVDASYAGSADSTSNGISYTVGSSWIYSLTKQDSGKL
;
A
#
# COMPACT_ATOMS: atom_id res chain seq x y z
N MET A 1 -7.32 -11.22 -16.13
CA MET A 1 -7.66 -10.46 -14.91
C MET A 1 -9.18 -10.44 -14.69
N ASN A 2 -9.65 -10.87 -13.53
CA ASN A 2 -11.06 -10.87 -13.11
C ASN A 2 -11.41 -9.54 -12.40
N ILE A 3 -12.15 -8.67 -13.08
CA ILE A 3 -12.48 -7.33 -12.59
C ILE A 3 -13.47 -7.38 -11.41
N ALA A 4 -14.38 -8.35 -11.38
CA ALA A 4 -15.33 -8.49 -10.27
C ALA A 4 -14.59 -8.77 -8.97
N ALA A 5 -13.68 -9.74 -8.97
CA ALA A 5 -12.84 -10.06 -7.81
C ALA A 5 -12.02 -8.86 -7.32
N ILE A 6 -11.48 -8.05 -8.24
CA ILE A 6 -10.73 -6.82 -7.89
C ILE A 6 -11.61 -5.77 -7.18
N ASN A 7 -12.87 -5.67 -7.59
CA ASN A 7 -13.81 -4.72 -7.01
C ASN A 7 -14.41 -5.21 -5.69
N ASP A 8 -14.55 -6.52 -5.53
CA ASP A 8 -15.15 -7.14 -4.34
C ASP A 8 -14.13 -7.39 -3.22
N ALA A 9 -12.82 -7.37 -3.53
CA ALA A 9 -11.78 -7.62 -2.55
C ALA A 9 -11.78 -6.58 -1.41
N PRO A 10 -11.72 -7.03 -0.14
CA PRO A 10 -11.70 -6.13 0.99
C PRO A 10 -10.40 -5.32 0.96
N LEU A 11 -10.54 -4.00 1.12
CA LEU A 11 -9.38 -3.13 1.26
C LEU A 11 -8.61 -3.48 2.55
N PRO A 12 -7.28 -3.37 2.56
CA PRO A 12 -6.52 -3.47 3.80
C PRO A 12 -7.02 -2.43 4.81
N ALA A 13 -6.97 -2.76 6.10
CA ALA A 13 -7.53 -1.94 7.18
C ALA A 13 -6.97 -0.50 7.23
N THR A 14 -5.82 -0.25 6.62
CA THR A 14 -5.23 1.07 6.46
C THR A 14 -4.82 1.28 5.00
N THR A 15 -5.62 2.05 4.25
CA THR A 15 -5.27 2.48 2.88
C THR A 15 -4.54 3.82 2.85
N GLN A 16 -4.30 4.43 4.01
CA GLN A 16 -3.71 5.76 4.13
C GLN A 16 -2.96 5.92 5.45
N ALA A 17 -2.00 6.86 5.49
CA ALA A 17 -1.42 7.32 6.73
C ALA A 17 -2.49 7.97 7.62
N PRO A 18 -2.62 7.57 8.90
CA PRO A 18 -3.48 8.27 9.83
C PRO A 18 -2.99 9.72 9.96
N VAL A 19 -3.87 10.64 9.61
CA VAL A 19 -3.66 12.06 9.88
C VAL A 19 -3.68 12.28 11.39
N GLY A 20 -2.82 13.16 11.92
CA GLY A 20 -2.75 13.50 13.35
C GLY A 20 -2.73 12.36 14.37
N ALA A 21 -2.09 11.23 14.06
CA ALA A 21 -1.69 10.24 15.08
C ALA A 21 -0.21 10.46 15.46
N SER A 22 0.10 10.25 16.74
CA SER A 22 1.42 10.50 17.35
C SER A 22 2.56 9.67 16.77
N ALA A 23 2.24 8.46 16.31
CA ALA A 23 3.02 7.55 15.47
C ALA A 23 2.16 6.29 15.29
N GLN A 24 2.26 5.60 14.15
CA GLN A 24 1.86 4.19 14.08
C GLN A 24 3.12 3.35 14.31
N SER A 25 3.33 2.89 15.54
CA SER A 25 4.34 1.87 15.83
C SER A 25 3.89 0.52 15.26
N THR A 26 4.71 -0.02 14.35
CA THR A 26 4.79 -1.45 13.92
C THR A 26 3.49 -2.21 13.64
N ILE A 27 2.43 -1.57 13.13
CA ILE A 27 1.44 -2.36 12.35
C ILE A 27 1.95 -2.38 10.92
N ALA A 28 2.92 -3.26 10.68
CA ALA A 28 3.37 -3.60 9.34
C ALA A 28 2.29 -4.42 8.64
N TYR A 29 2.26 -4.36 7.31
CA TYR A 29 1.48 -5.31 6.52
C TYR A 29 1.83 -6.74 6.95
N ASN A 30 0.84 -7.47 7.47
CA ASN A 30 1.03 -8.84 7.95
C ASN A 30 0.66 -9.83 6.85
N THR A 31 1.65 -10.23 6.06
CA THR A 31 1.52 -11.23 5.00
C THR A 31 0.89 -12.54 5.51
N ALA A 32 1.21 -12.98 6.74
CA ALA A 32 0.64 -14.20 7.30
C ALA A 32 -0.86 -14.04 7.63
N ALA A 33 -1.28 -12.88 8.13
CA ALA A 33 -2.69 -12.57 8.35
C ALA A 33 -3.49 -12.53 7.04
N ALA A 34 -2.93 -11.89 6.00
CA ALA A 34 -3.50 -11.87 4.65
C ALA A 34 -3.52 -13.27 4.00
N ALA A 35 -2.58 -14.14 4.35
CA ALA A 35 -2.58 -15.54 3.94
C ALA A 35 -3.64 -16.38 4.70
N THR A 36 -3.94 -16.11 5.97
CA THR A 36 -4.99 -16.82 6.72
C THR A 36 -6.41 -16.56 6.20
N SER A 37 -6.69 -15.42 5.56
CA SER A 37 -7.97 -15.21 4.84
C SER A 37 -8.16 -16.11 3.62
N ILE A 38 -7.13 -16.87 3.22
CA ILE A 38 -7.19 -17.89 2.14
C ILE A 38 -7.83 -19.20 2.68
N SER A 39 -8.21 -19.28 3.97
CA SER A 39 -8.76 -20.53 4.55
C SER A 39 -9.93 -20.38 5.54
N ALA A 40 -10.52 -19.20 5.73
CA ALA A 40 -11.79 -19.06 6.44
C ALA A 40 -12.50 -17.73 6.11
N ASP A 41 -13.79 -17.82 5.84
CA ASP A 41 -14.72 -16.70 5.92
C ASP A 41 -14.73 -16.14 7.36
N ALA A 42 -14.84 -14.82 7.50
CA ALA A 42 -14.85 -13.99 8.73
C ALA A 42 -13.51 -13.70 9.48
N GLN A 43 -13.07 -12.44 9.36
CA GLN A 43 -12.40 -11.51 10.32
C GLN A 43 -11.77 -12.03 11.64
N PRO A 44 -10.64 -11.43 12.07
CA PRO A 44 -10.73 -10.26 12.95
C PRO A 44 -9.83 -9.08 12.57
N THR A 45 -10.46 -7.90 12.50
CA THR A 45 -9.85 -6.59 12.73
C THR A 45 -9.29 -6.55 14.15
N SER A 46 -7.97 -6.45 14.28
CA SER A 46 -7.33 -6.05 15.53
C SER A 46 -6.62 -4.73 15.32
N ALA A 47 -7.38 -3.64 15.45
CA ALA A 47 -6.79 -2.42 16.00
C ALA A 47 -6.23 -2.76 17.39
N PRO A 48 -5.06 -2.24 17.77
CA PRO A 48 -4.51 -2.50 19.10
C PRO A 48 -5.54 -2.09 20.16
N SER A 49 -6.05 -3.07 20.89
CA SER A 49 -6.68 -2.83 22.18
C SER A 49 -5.58 -2.40 23.14
N ASN A 50 -5.49 -1.11 23.42
CA ASN A 50 -5.48 -0.59 24.79
C ASN A 50 -5.45 0.94 24.78
N SER A 51 -6.65 1.49 24.62
CA SER A 51 -7.20 2.71 25.23
C SER A 51 -8.24 3.22 24.25
N LYS A 52 -9.53 3.15 24.60
CA LYS A 52 -10.51 4.03 23.96
C LYS A 52 -10.13 5.45 24.39
N VAL A 53 -9.18 6.07 23.71
CA VAL A 53 -8.90 7.50 23.89
C VAL A 53 -10.19 8.20 23.47
N LYS A 54 -10.81 8.88 24.42
CA LYS A 54 -12.01 9.66 24.18
C LYS A 54 -11.62 10.79 23.23
N ARG A 55 -11.92 10.64 21.94
CA ARG A 55 -11.58 11.68 20.96
C ARG A 55 -12.29 12.98 21.27
N GLY A 56 -11.57 14.09 21.12
CA GLY A 56 -12.04 15.44 21.35
C GLY A 56 -12.14 15.86 22.81
N ASP A 57 -11.20 15.40 23.63
CA ASP A 57 -11.06 15.77 25.04
C ASP A 57 -10.03 16.90 25.28
N CYS A 58 -9.46 17.48 24.23
CA CYS A 58 -8.43 18.52 24.33
C CYS A 58 -7.12 18.05 24.97
N SER A 59 -6.86 16.73 24.99
CA SER A 59 -5.59 16.19 25.44
C SER A 59 -4.43 16.66 24.56
N SER A 60 -3.26 16.88 25.16
CA SER A 60 -2.08 17.30 24.41
C SER A 60 -1.63 16.25 23.41
N GLN A 61 -1.40 16.68 22.17
CA GLN A 61 -0.75 15.88 21.14
C GLN A 61 0.77 16.01 21.27
N PRO A 62 1.54 15.03 20.81
CA PRO A 62 2.99 15.16 20.78
C PRO A 62 3.44 16.36 19.95
N ALA A 63 4.42 17.09 20.50
CA ALA A 63 5.03 18.21 19.80
C ALA A 63 5.77 17.71 18.56
N GLY A 64 5.50 18.38 17.45
CA GLY A 64 6.24 18.23 16.22
C GLY A 64 7.61 18.88 16.29
N SER A 65 8.48 18.52 15.35
CA SER A 65 9.88 18.97 15.34
C SER A 65 10.14 20.09 14.33
N GLY A 66 9.14 20.50 13.55
CA GLY A 66 9.26 21.59 12.60
C GLY A 66 9.03 22.97 13.22
N PRO A 67 9.38 24.05 12.50
CA PRO A 67 9.17 25.42 12.96
C PRO A 67 7.69 25.76 13.08
N GLN A 68 7.35 26.67 13.99
CA GLN A 68 6.02 27.25 14.06
C GLN A 68 5.83 28.26 12.91
N VAL A 69 4.74 28.12 12.15
CA VAL A 69 4.39 29.06 11.09
C VAL A 69 3.58 30.23 11.67
N LYS A 70 3.86 31.44 11.20
CA LYS A 70 3.11 32.66 11.55
C LYS A 70 2.71 33.42 10.29
N PRO A 71 1.43 33.78 10.12
CA PRO A 71 0.29 33.46 11.00
C PRO A 71 -0.02 31.95 11.02
N ASP A 72 -0.62 31.44 12.10
CA ASP A 72 -1.00 30.02 12.23
C ASP A 72 -2.30 29.74 11.48
N THR A 73 -2.24 29.79 10.14
CA THR A 73 -3.35 29.43 9.26
C THR A 73 -2.92 28.32 8.30
N PRO A 74 -3.87 27.52 7.79
CA PRO A 74 -3.60 26.53 6.75
C PRO A 74 -2.88 27.13 5.52
N GLU A 75 -3.34 28.28 5.04
CA GLU A 75 -2.80 28.93 3.85
C GLU A 75 -1.37 29.44 4.08
N ALA A 76 -1.09 30.00 5.25
CA ALA A 76 0.26 30.44 5.60
C ALA A 76 1.23 29.25 5.73
N PHE A 77 0.73 28.11 6.23
CA PHE A 77 1.50 26.87 6.35
C PHE A 77 1.83 26.26 4.98
N GLU A 78 0.83 26.12 4.11
CA GLU A 78 0.96 25.57 2.76
C GLU A 78 1.87 26.39 1.84
N ASN A 79 2.02 27.69 2.11
CA ASN A 79 2.86 28.60 1.34
C ASN A 79 4.16 28.99 2.06
N TYR A 80 4.51 28.33 3.17
CA TYR A 80 5.64 28.74 4.00
C TYR A 80 6.97 28.51 3.26
N PRO A 81 7.73 29.57 2.88
CA PRO A 81 8.85 29.43 1.94
C PRO A 81 9.96 28.48 2.42
N TYR A 82 10.14 28.36 3.74
CA TYR A 82 11.13 27.46 4.31
C TYR A 82 10.83 25.98 4.01
N PHE A 83 9.56 25.56 4.01
CA PHE A 83 9.19 24.18 3.69
C PHE A 83 9.49 23.85 2.23
N HIS A 84 9.12 24.74 1.31
CA HIS A 84 9.43 24.60 -0.10
C HIS A 84 10.94 24.58 -0.35
N ALA A 85 11.71 25.44 0.34
CA ALA A 85 13.17 25.41 0.24
C ALA A 85 13.77 24.08 0.74
N LEU A 86 13.24 23.51 1.84
CA LEU A 86 13.65 22.19 2.33
C LEU A 86 13.43 21.11 1.26
N ALA A 87 12.21 20.99 0.73
CA ALA A 87 11.88 20.02 -0.32
C ALA A 87 12.75 20.17 -1.57
N ASN A 88 12.96 21.41 -2.03
CA ASN A 88 13.73 21.69 -3.25
C ASN A 88 15.25 21.51 -3.08
N SER A 89 15.76 21.51 -1.84
CA SER A 89 17.19 21.28 -1.57
C SER A 89 17.60 19.80 -1.57
N GLN A 90 16.65 18.87 -1.65
CA GLN A 90 16.93 17.44 -1.53
C GLN A 90 17.43 16.82 -2.83
N SER A 91 18.28 15.81 -2.69
CA SER A 91 18.67 14.91 -3.78
C SER A 91 18.08 13.51 -3.55
N PRO A 92 17.60 12.81 -4.59
CA PRO A 92 17.08 11.46 -4.45
C PRO A 92 18.18 10.49 -3.96
N PRO A 93 17.96 9.72 -2.89
CA PRO A 93 18.92 8.73 -2.42
C PRO A 93 18.88 7.51 -3.34
N PHE A 94 20.02 7.05 -3.86
CA PHE A 94 20.06 5.79 -4.60
C PHE A 94 19.62 4.60 -3.71
N PRO A 95 18.77 3.65 -4.19
CA PRO A 95 18.29 3.46 -5.55
C PRO A 95 16.95 4.14 -5.88
N TYR A 96 16.52 5.12 -5.08
CA TYR A 96 15.26 5.80 -5.30
C TYR A 96 15.33 6.85 -6.43
N ILE A 97 14.29 6.85 -7.25
CA ILE A 97 14.01 7.81 -8.31
C ILE A 97 12.90 8.74 -7.82
N GLU A 98 13.09 10.05 -7.99
CA GLU A 98 12.06 11.03 -7.68
C GLU A 98 10.87 10.93 -8.63
N LYS A 99 9.66 10.97 -8.07
CA LYS A 99 8.38 10.90 -8.80
C LYS A 99 7.60 12.20 -8.75
N PHE A 100 7.78 12.96 -7.69
CA PHE A 100 7.27 14.31 -7.56
C PHE A 100 8.05 15.04 -6.47
N ARG A 101 8.00 16.36 -6.54
CA ARG A 101 8.69 17.27 -5.64
C ARG A 101 7.75 18.40 -5.26
N ASP A 102 7.84 18.80 -4.00
CA ASP A 102 7.26 20.02 -3.45
C ASP A 102 5.75 20.19 -3.73
N LEU A 103 4.97 19.14 -3.48
CA LEU A 103 3.51 19.19 -3.60
C LEU A 103 2.83 19.47 -2.24
N ASN A 104 1.69 20.14 -2.29
CA ASN A 104 0.78 20.30 -1.14
C ASN A 104 -0.18 19.11 -1.01
N GLY A 105 0.39 17.89 -1.07
CA GLY A 105 -0.37 16.66 -0.94
C GLY A 105 0.52 15.45 -0.71
N SER A 106 0.11 14.55 0.18
CA SER A 106 0.79 13.26 0.39
C SER A 106 0.18 12.18 -0.51
N THR A 107 0.95 11.13 -0.77
CA THR A 107 0.44 9.95 -1.47
C THR A 107 -0.75 9.34 -0.73
N GLN A 108 -1.72 8.83 -1.50
CA GLN A 108 -2.89 8.09 -1.04
C GLN A 108 -3.17 6.95 -2.04
N GLN A 109 -2.98 5.69 -1.62
CA GLN A 109 -3.21 4.50 -2.45
C GLN A 109 -3.30 3.22 -1.61
N ASN A 110 -3.71 2.08 -2.19
CA ASN A 110 -3.97 0.88 -1.39
C ASN A 110 -2.72 0.18 -0.84
N SER A 111 -1.53 0.50 -1.34
CA SER A 111 -0.26 -0.13 -0.92
C SER A 111 0.37 0.53 0.31
N TYR A 112 -0.40 1.29 1.09
CA TYR A 112 0.08 1.93 2.31
C TYR A 112 0.64 0.89 3.29
N LEU A 113 1.85 1.13 3.80
CA LEU A 113 2.50 0.23 4.77
C LEU A 113 2.49 0.83 6.17
N THR A 114 3.06 2.03 6.32
CA THR A 114 3.19 2.71 7.61
C THR A 114 3.69 4.14 7.43
N TYR A 115 3.85 4.90 8.52
CA TYR A 115 4.51 6.19 8.53
C TYR A 115 5.34 6.41 9.80
N TYR A 116 6.29 7.33 9.69
CA TYR A 116 7.13 7.79 10.80
C TYR A 116 7.07 9.30 10.92
N VAL A 117 7.11 9.81 12.15
CA VAL A 117 7.33 11.23 12.43
C VAL A 117 8.82 11.45 12.68
N LEU A 118 9.45 12.30 11.86
CA LEU A 118 10.87 12.57 11.88
C LEU A 118 11.20 13.84 12.68
N LYS A 119 12.46 13.94 13.11
CA LYS A 119 12.98 15.14 13.78
C LYS A 119 13.34 16.28 12.82
N SER A 120 13.54 15.96 11.55
CA SER A 120 13.89 16.89 10.49
C SER A 120 13.34 16.40 9.14
N TYR A 121 13.32 17.27 8.14
CA TYR A 121 13.06 16.88 6.76
C TYR A 121 14.29 16.16 6.19
N ASP A 122 14.41 14.85 6.45
CA ASP A 122 15.54 14.01 6.05
C ASP A 122 15.09 12.89 5.11
N VAL A 123 15.35 13.08 3.81
CA VAL A 123 15.02 12.11 2.76
C VAL A 123 15.81 10.81 2.91
N ASN A 124 17.09 10.88 3.33
CA ASN A 124 17.92 9.69 3.51
C ASN A 124 17.43 8.85 4.69
N GLN A 125 17.03 9.50 5.79
CA GLN A 125 16.43 8.81 6.93
C GLN A 125 15.13 8.11 6.53
N CYS A 126 14.27 8.76 5.74
CA CYS A 126 13.03 8.14 5.25
C CYS A 126 13.29 6.94 4.32
N ALA A 127 14.28 7.06 3.43
CA ALA A 127 14.72 5.95 2.59
C ALA A 127 15.25 4.77 3.42
N ASN A 128 16.05 5.03 4.46
CA ASN A 128 16.54 4.01 5.37
C ASN A 128 15.41 3.31 6.13
N LEU A 129 14.37 4.05 6.54
CA LEU A 129 13.17 3.46 7.13
C LEU A 129 12.48 2.52 6.14
N CYS A 130 12.28 2.97 4.89
CA CYS A 130 11.72 2.13 3.84
C CYS A 130 12.57 0.88 3.56
N ASN A 131 13.89 0.99 3.55
CA ASN A 131 14.76 -0.17 3.32
C ASN A 131 14.65 -1.25 4.42
N ASN A 132 14.18 -0.90 5.62
CA ASN A 132 14.03 -1.82 6.74
C ASN A 132 12.58 -2.27 6.98
N VAL A 133 11.63 -1.84 6.14
CA VAL A 133 10.24 -2.28 6.20
C VAL A 133 9.97 -3.23 5.04
N ASP A 134 9.53 -4.44 5.36
CA ASP A 134 9.19 -5.46 4.37
C ASP A 134 8.21 -4.91 3.33
N LEU A 135 8.42 -5.29 2.07
CA LEU A 135 7.66 -4.86 0.89
C LEU A 135 7.75 -3.35 0.56
N CYS A 136 8.46 -2.53 1.34
CA CYS A 136 8.55 -1.10 1.03
C CYS A 136 9.40 -0.82 -0.20
N THR A 137 8.77 -0.18 -1.18
CA THR A 137 9.38 0.15 -2.48
C THR A 137 9.23 1.62 -2.85
N ALA A 138 8.46 2.40 -2.10
CA ALA A 138 8.37 3.84 -2.28
C ALA A 138 8.07 4.54 -0.95
N PHE A 139 8.36 5.83 -0.90
CA PHE A 139 7.98 6.69 0.20
C PHE A 139 7.67 8.09 -0.30
N ASN A 140 6.88 8.83 0.46
CA ASN A 140 6.85 10.27 0.35
C ASN A 140 7.10 10.91 1.72
N ILE A 141 7.93 11.94 1.72
CA ILE A 141 8.26 12.75 2.90
C ILE A 141 7.63 14.12 2.74
N TYR A 142 6.96 14.61 3.78
CA TYR A 142 6.16 15.82 3.72
C TYR A 142 6.07 16.51 5.08
N VAL A 143 5.62 17.76 5.07
CA VAL A 143 5.36 18.54 6.28
C VAL A 143 3.85 18.59 6.51
N GLU A 144 3.37 18.20 7.68
CA GLU A 144 1.95 18.20 8.05
C GLU A 144 1.69 19.22 9.17
N ARG A 145 0.65 20.02 9.00
CA ARG A 145 0.09 20.89 10.04
C ARG A 145 -0.87 20.05 10.88
N ASP A 146 -0.46 19.71 12.10
CA ASP A 146 -1.28 18.93 13.02
C ASP A 146 -1.77 19.81 14.18
N PRO A 147 -2.89 19.47 14.85
CA PRO A 147 -3.32 20.19 16.04
C PRO A 147 -2.43 19.83 17.24
N SER A 148 -2.07 20.83 18.06
CA SER A 148 -1.30 20.60 19.29
C SER A 148 -2.10 19.93 20.41
N LEU A 149 -3.43 19.95 20.32
CA LEU A 149 -4.38 19.28 21.23
C LEU A 149 -5.34 18.42 20.41
N ASP A 150 -5.93 17.36 20.98
CA ASP A 150 -7.00 16.61 20.31
C ASP A 150 -8.25 17.49 20.16
N PRO A 151 -8.62 17.92 18.92
CA PRO A 151 -9.67 18.92 18.75
C PRO A 151 -11.00 18.43 19.30
N GLY A 152 -11.62 19.24 20.15
CA GLY A 152 -12.83 18.91 20.89
C GLY A 152 -13.70 20.14 21.14
N PRO A 153 -14.89 20.00 21.74
CA PRO A 153 -15.80 21.13 21.93
C PRO A 153 -15.21 22.30 22.72
N ALA A 154 -14.26 22.03 23.63
CA ALA A 154 -13.57 23.06 24.42
C ALA A 154 -12.30 23.63 23.75
N CYS A 155 -11.85 23.01 22.65
CA CYS A 155 -10.69 23.40 21.85
C CYS A 155 -10.95 23.07 20.36
N PRO A 156 -11.92 23.70 19.71
CA PRO A 156 -12.35 23.28 18.37
C PRO A 156 -11.29 23.55 17.30
N ASN A 157 -10.45 24.57 17.52
CA ASN A 157 -9.29 24.90 16.69
C ASN A 157 -8.06 25.21 17.57
N PRO A 158 -7.37 24.19 18.13
CA PRO A 158 -6.18 24.42 18.93
C PRO A 158 -5.02 24.92 18.04
N PRO A 159 -4.00 25.57 18.63
CA PRO A 159 -2.77 25.95 17.92
C PRO A 159 -2.16 24.76 17.17
N SER A 160 -1.51 25.01 16.04
CA SER A 160 -0.86 23.94 15.28
C SER A 160 0.52 23.56 15.81
N THR A 161 0.94 22.37 15.41
CA THR A 161 2.31 21.87 15.49
C THR A 161 2.74 21.36 14.11
N THR A 162 4.03 21.47 13.81
CA THR A 162 4.60 21.12 12.51
C THR A 162 5.30 19.76 12.58
N ASN A 163 4.81 18.77 11.84
CA ASN A 163 5.37 17.43 11.78
C ASN A 163 6.07 17.16 10.44
N TYR A 164 7.26 16.58 10.49
CA TYR A 164 7.89 15.96 9.31
C TYR A 164 7.43 14.50 9.27
N LYS A 165 6.71 14.10 8.23
CA LYS A 165 6.19 12.73 8.09
C LYS A 165 6.85 12.01 6.93
N CYS A 166 7.17 10.74 7.15
CA CYS A 166 7.70 9.80 6.18
C CYS A 166 6.68 8.68 6.02
N ALA A 167 5.88 8.69 4.94
CA ALA A 167 4.91 7.63 4.65
C ALA A 167 5.50 6.62 3.66
N LEU A 168 5.30 5.33 3.95
CA LEU A 168 5.90 4.20 3.24
C LEU A 168 4.85 3.42 2.45
N TRP A 169 5.23 2.96 1.26
CA TRP A 169 4.35 2.32 0.28
C TRP A 169 5.00 1.09 -0.34
N GLY A 170 4.19 0.04 -0.55
CA GLY A 170 4.61 -1.21 -1.18
C GLY A 170 4.29 -1.30 -2.68
N SER A 171 4.28 -0.16 -3.36
CA SER A 171 4.15 -0.06 -4.82
C SER A 171 4.77 1.25 -5.32
N SER A 172 4.80 1.45 -6.65
CA SER A 172 5.20 2.74 -7.21
C SER A 172 4.22 3.84 -6.79
N ILE A 173 4.72 5.07 -6.76
CA ILE A 173 3.95 6.29 -6.52
C ILE A 173 4.16 7.25 -7.69
N SER A 174 3.28 8.23 -7.79
CA SER A 174 3.36 9.28 -8.79
C SER A 174 2.77 10.58 -8.28
N LYS A 175 2.97 11.67 -9.02
CA LYS A 175 2.30 12.96 -8.75
C LYS A 175 0.77 12.80 -8.63
N GLN A 176 0.17 11.91 -9.41
CA GLN A 176 -1.27 11.64 -9.39
C GLN A 176 -1.72 10.96 -8.10
N THR A 177 -0.82 10.27 -7.39
CA THR A 177 -1.15 9.67 -6.09
C THR A 177 -1.14 10.67 -4.94
N ALA A 178 -0.60 11.87 -5.12
CA ALA A 178 -0.48 12.90 -4.08
C ALA A 178 -1.79 13.66 -3.84
N THR A 179 -2.88 12.92 -3.56
CA THR A 179 -4.25 13.45 -3.45
C THR A 179 -4.70 13.75 -2.03
N ASN A 180 -3.96 13.30 -1.01
CA ASN A 180 -4.27 13.67 0.37
C ASN A 180 -3.74 15.08 0.63
N THR A 181 -4.62 16.07 0.51
CA THR A 181 -4.32 17.48 0.79
C THR A 181 -4.69 17.88 2.22
N GLY A 182 -5.01 16.90 3.07
CA GLY A 182 -5.45 17.11 4.45
C GLY A 182 -6.98 17.15 4.62
N GLN A 183 -7.41 17.36 5.86
CA GLN A 183 -8.82 17.35 6.24
C GLN A 183 -9.07 18.10 7.56
N TYR A 184 -10.33 18.48 7.78
CA TYR A 184 -10.76 19.01 9.07
C TYR A 184 -10.77 17.92 10.15
N ARG A 185 -10.29 18.28 11.35
CA ARG A 185 -10.34 17.42 12.53
C ARG A 185 -11.66 17.68 13.27
N GLN A 186 -12.52 16.66 13.26
CA GLN A 186 -13.90 16.60 13.77
C GLN A 186 -14.96 17.15 12.81
N ASP A 187 -15.64 16.25 12.08
CA ASP A 187 -17.04 16.48 11.70
C ASP A 187 -17.89 16.14 12.92
N PHE A 188 -18.26 17.13 13.73
CA PHE A 188 -19.38 16.94 14.65
C PHE A 188 -20.65 16.87 13.81
N HIS A 189 -20.95 15.69 13.26
CA HIS A 189 -22.22 15.40 12.61
C HIS A 189 -23.37 15.83 13.53
N GLY A 190 -23.97 16.99 13.26
CA GLY A 190 -25.18 17.45 13.95
C GLY A 190 -25.20 18.88 14.50
N LYS A 191 -24.15 19.70 14.36
CA LYS A 191 -24.25 21.14 14.69
C LYS A 191 -23.68 22.00 13.57
N ASN A 192 -24.43 23.04 13.19
CA ASN A 192 -24.07 24.09 12.23
C ASN A 192 -22.83 24.86 12.70
N PHE A 193 -21.64 24.27 12.60
CA PHE A 193 -20.38 24.96 12.80
C PHE A 193 -19.81 25.38 11.45
N SER A 194 -19.29 26.60 11.37
CA SER A 194 -18.63 27.10 10.17
C SER A 194 -17.29 26.39 10.00
N HIS A 195 -16.86 26.13 8.75
CA HIS A 195 -15.57 25.49 8.47
C HIS A 195 -14.36 26.22 9.11
N HIS A 196 -14.51 27.51 9.44
CA HIS A 196 -13.47 28.30 10.10
C HIS A 196 -13.26 27.96 11.59
N ASP A 197 -14.19 27.25 12.22
CA ASP A 197 -14.14 26.96 13.66
C ASP A 197 -13.35 25.69 13.99
N HIS A 198 -12.92 24.92 12.99
CA HIS A 198 -12.26 23.63 13.15
C HIS A 198 -10.83 23.62 12.64
N HIS A 199 -9.97 22.84 13.29
CA HIS A 199 -8.59 22.69 12.86
C HIS A 199 -8.51 21.94 11.52
N LEU A 200 -8.04 22.63 10.48
CA LEU A 200 -7.70 22.04 9.19
C LEU A 200 -6.26 21.52 9.20
N VAL A 201 -6.10 20.21 9.06
CA VAL A 201 -4.81 19.62 8.74
C VAL A 201 -4.53 19.87 7.26
N VAL A 202 -3.32 20.34 6.96
CA VAL A 202 -2.83 20.55 5.60
C VAL A 202 -1.44 19.95 5.45
N ILE A 203 -1.06 19.68 4.20
CA ILE A 203 0.21 19.08 3.83
C ILE A 203 0.97 20.04 2.92
N ALA A 204 2.27 20.18 3.15
CA ALA A 204 3.17 20.98 2.34
C ALA A 204 4.47 20.22 2.04
N ALA A 205 5.19 20.68 1.01
CA ALA A 205 6.56 20.26 0.71
C ALA A 205 6.71 18.73 0.59
N SER A 206 5.76 18.06 -0.05
CA SER A 206 5.77 16.61 -0.23
C SER A 206 6.67 16.20 -1.40
N ASN A 207 7.72 15.43 -1.12
CA ASN A 207 8.57 14.79 -2.12
C ASN A 207 8.31 13.29 -2.14
N GLY A 208 8.14 12.71 -3.32
CA GLY A 208 7.89 11.29 -3.53
C GLY A 208 9.05 10.62 -4.24
N TYR A 209 9.48 9.48 -3.71
CA TYR A 209 10.60 8.69 -4.19
C TYR A 209 10.21 7.21 -4.30
N ASP A 210 10.60 6.54 -5.38
CA ASP A 210 10.39 5.10 -5.54
C ASP A 210 11.64 4.35 -5.99
N LYS A 211 11.77 3.09 -5.58
CA LYS A 211 12.84 2.18 -6.00
C LYS A 211 12.28 0.94 -6.71
N THR A 212 11.02 0.97 -7.15
CA THR A 212 10.34 -0.18 -7.76
C THR A 212 11.09 -0.74 -8.96
N PHE A 213 11.69 0.14 -9.77
CA PHE A 213 12.52 -0.24 -10.91
C PHE A 213 13.73 -1.11 -10.53
N PHE A 214 14.32 -0.88 -9.36
CA PHE A 214 15.49 -1.61 -8.86
C PHE A 214 15.12 -2.72 -7.87
N THR A 215 13.83 -2.88 -7.55
CA THR A 215 13.39 -3.84 -6.55
C THR A 215 13.14 -5.18 -7.21
N HIS A 216 13.91 -6.19 -6.79
CA HIS A 216 13.59 -7.58 -7.07
C HIS A 216 12.47 -8.03 -6.13
N PRO A 217 11.52 -8.85 -6.62
CA PRO A 217 10.42 -9.29 -5.80
C PRO A 217 10.90 -10.28 -4.74
N SER A 218 10.15 -10.39 -3.65
CA SER A 218 10.47 -11.29 -2.53
C SER A 218 10.61 -12.75 -3.00
N ALA A 219 11.55 -13.48 -2.41
CA ALA A 219 11.63 -14.92 -2.59
C ALA A 219 10.34 -15.57 -2.08
N VAL A 220 9.86 -16.59 -2.80
CA VAL A 220 8.65 -17.34 -2.43
C VAL A 220 9.05 -18.78 -2.14
N SER A 221 8.73 -19.27 -0.94
CA SER A 221 9.12 -20.61 -0.50
C SER A 221 8.64 -21.69 -1.48
N SER A 222 9.52 -22.63 -1.83
CA SER A 222 9.29 -23.72 -2.79
C SER A 222 9.15 -23.30 -4.26
N PHE A 223 9.27 -22.01 -4.56
CA PHE A 223 9.22 -21.51 -5.93
C PHE A 223 10.52 -20.79 -6.30
N THR A 224 11.01 -21.08 -7.49
CA THR A 224 12.13 -20.38 -8.11
C THR A 224 11.60 -19.15 -8.84
N LEU A 225 12.19 -17.98 -8.57
CA LEU A 225 11.90 -16.75 -9.31
C LEU A 225 12.33 -16.91 -10.77
N GLY A 226 11.38 -16.71 -11.68
CA GLY A 226 11.57 -16.75 -13.12
C GLY A 226 11.72 -15.36 -13.73
N GLN A 227 11.23 -15.21 -14.96
CA GLN A 227 11.36 -13.98 -15.74
C GLN A 227 10.43 -12.86 -15.24
N ASN A 228 10.90 -11.62 -15.36
CA ASN A 228 10.09 -10.42 -15.28
C ASN A 228 9.46 -10.16 -16.65
N ILE A 229 8.13 -10.03 -16.70
CA ILE A 229 7.37 -9.71 -17.92
C ILE A 229 6.63 -8.37 -17.81
N SER A 230 6.99 -7.51 -16.83
CA SER A 230 6.52 -6.14 -16.58
C SER A 230 5.52 -5.55 -17.60
N GLY A 231 4.36 -5.10 -17.12
CA GLY A 231 3.31 -4.54 -17.98
C GLY A 231 2.53 -5.60 -18.77
N GLN A 232 2.91 -6.87 -18.65
CA GLN A 232 2.19 -8.00 -19.22
C GLN A 232 1.85 -9.02 -18.13
N ALA A 233 0.87 -9.87 -18.43
CA ALA A 233 0.57 -11.05 -17.63
C ALA A 233 0.60 -12.29 -18.51
N ILE A 234 0.58 -13.47 -17.91
CA ILE A 234 0.48 -14.72 -18.66
C ILE A 234 -0.98 -14.92 -19.11
N THR A 235 -1.29 -14.54 -20.35
CA THR A 235 -2.65 -14.60 -20.92
C THR A 235 -2.82 -15.65 -22.02
N LEU A 236 -1.71 -16.18 -22.55
CA LEU A 236 -1.72 -17.12 -23.69
C LEU A 236 -1.60 -18.59 -23.26
N ALA A 237 -1.64 -18.88 -21.96
CA ALA A 237 -1.54 -20.24 -21.41
C ALA A 237 -2.79 -21.11 -21.68
N GLY A 238 -3.90 -20.52 -22.13
CA GLY A 238 -5.13 -21.23 -22.52
C GLY A 238 -5.83 -21.91 -21.33
N SER A 239 -6.42 -23.08 -21.56
CA SER A 239 -7.19 -23.86 -20.56
C SER A 239 -6.37 -24.49 -19.43
N LYS A 240 -5.09 -24.14 -19.31
CA LYS A 240 -4.14 -24.70 -18.34
C LYS A 240 -4.05 -23.89 -17.03
N THR A 241 -4.97 -22.95 -16.84
CA THR A 241 -5.12 -22.17 -15.61
C THR A 241 -5.83 -23.01 -14.54
N LEU A 242 -5.37 -22.91 -13.31
CA LEU A 242 -5.98 -23.57 -12.14
C LEU A 242 -6.94 -22.66 -11.38
N GLY A 243 -6.75 -21.36 -11.54
CA GLY A 243 -7.49 -20.36 -10.80
C GLY A 243 -6.70 -19.06 -10.73
N SER A 244 -7.37 -18.02 -10.28
CA SER A 244 -6.77 -16.73 -10.03
C SER A 244 -7.39 -16.09 -8.80
N GLU A 245 -6.57 -15.35 -8.06
CA GLU A 245 -6.98 -14.67 -6.84
C GLU A 245 -6.38 -13.26 -6.80
N PHE A 246 -7.12 -12.30 -6.25
CA PHE A 246 -6.65 -10.93 -6.08
C PHE A 246 -6.57 -10.56 -4.61
N PHE A 247 -5.43 -9.99 -4.23
CA PHE A 247 -5.15 -9.54 -2.87
C PHE A 247 -4.92 -8.03 -2.87
N ALA A 248 -5.83 -7.27 -2.25
CA ALA A 248 -5.65 -5.82 -2.10
C ALA A 248 -4.44 -5.49 -1.19
N GLY A 249 -3.71 -4.43 -1.52
CA GLY A 249 -2.56 -3.98 -0.72
C GLY A 249 -1.26 -3.81 -1.51
N PRO A 250 -0.09 -4.03 -0.88
CA PRO A 250 1.20 -3.97 -1.56
C PRO A 250 1.39 -5.14 -2.54
N TYR A 251 2.42 -5.04 -3.38
CA TYR A 251 2.85 -6.17 -4.19
C TYR A 251 3.57 -7.22 -3.32
N ASP A 252 2.94 -8.38 -3.12
CA ASP A 252 3.49 -9.48 -2.32
C ASP A 252 3.29 -10.84 -3.03
N PRO A 253 4.32 -11.37 -3.71
CA PRO A 253 4.22 -12.63 -4.42
C PRO A 253 4.10 -13.85 -3.48
N ASN A 254 4.36 -13.71 -2.16
CA ASN A 254 4.16 -14.81 -1.22
C ASN A 254 2.70 -15.23 -1.12
N LEU A 255 1.76 -14.29 -1.26
CA LEU A 255 0.33 -14.60 -1.29
C LEU A 255 -0.01 -15.55 -2.44
N CYS A 256 0.62 -15.38 -3.60
CA CYS A 256 0.46 -16.28 -4.73
C CYS A 256 1.05 -17.67 -4.45
N GLY A 257 2.19 -17.74 -3.73
CA GLY A 257 2.77 -19.02 -3.29
C GLY A 257 1.90 -19.77 -2.28
N TYR A 258 1.29 -19.06 -1.32
CA TYR A 258 0.33 -19.63 -0.39
C TYR A 258 -0.92 -20.11 -1.11
N TYR A 259 -1.47 -19.29 -2.02
CA TYR A 259 -2.61 -19.67 -2.86
C TYR A 259 -2.29 -20.91 -3.71
N ALA A 260 -1.13 -20.96 -4.36
CA ALA A 260 -0.67 -22.11 -5.13
C ALA A 260 -0.61 -23.40 -4.30
N THR A 261 -0.07 -23.31 -3.08
CA THR A 261 0.05 -24.45 -2.16
C THR A 261 -1.32 -24.92 -1.66
N ALA A 262 -2.20 -23.99 -1.31
CA ALA A 262 -3.56 -24.28 -0.87
C ALA A 262 -4.38 -24.91 -2.00
N GLN A 263 -4.35 -24.35 -3.21
CA GLN A 263 -5.05 -24.88 -4.38
C GLN A 263 -4.58 -26.29 -4.73
N THR A 264 -3.27 -26.54 -4.70
CA THR A 264 -2.70 -27.88 -4.94
C THR A 264 -3.21 -28.89 -3.90
N SER A 265 -3.21 -28.50 -2.63
CA SER A 265 -3.70 -29.35 -1.53
C SER A 265 -5.18 -29.67 -1.68
N ALA A 266 -6.01 -28.68 -2.00
CA ALA A 266 -7.45 -28.85 -2.23
C ALA A 266 -7.72 -29.77 -3.44
N ASN A 267 -6.98 -29.59 -4.55
CA ASN A 267 -7.11 -30.44 -5.73
C ASN A 267 -6.73 -31.90 -5.43
N LYS A 268 -5.66 -32.11 -4.65
CA LYS A 268 -5.23 -33.44 -4.22
C LYS A 268 -6.28 -34.13 -3.34
N GLN A 269 -6.83 -33.41 -2.36
CA GLN A 269 -7.91 -33.92 -1.50
C GLN A 269 -9.18 -34.27 -2.29
N ASN A 270 -9.56 -33.42 -3.26
CA ASN A 270 -10.71 -33.69 -4.12
C ASN A 270 -10.52 -34.93 -5.01
N ALA A 271 -9.32 -35.12 -5.54
CA ALA A 271 -8.99 -36.31 -6.34
C ALA A 271 -9.03 -37.58 -5.49
N GLN A 272 -8.52 -37.53 -4.26
CA GLN A 272 -8.58 -38.64 -3.31
C GLN A 272 -10.03 -38.99 -2.94
N SER A 273 -10.88 -37.99 -2.65
CA SER A 273 -12.29 -38.23 -2.29
C SER A 273 -13.11 -38.80 -3.45
N LYS A 274 -12.71 -38.52 -4.69
CA LYS A 274 -13.32 -39.06 -5.91
C LYS A 274 -12.64 -40.33 -6.44
N ALA A 275 -11.67 -40.89 -5.70
CA ALA A 275 -10.90 -42.05 -6.11
C ALA A 275 -10.28 -41.93 -7.52
N LEU A 276 -9.82 -40.73 -7.88
CA LEU A 276 -9.08 -40.50 -9.12
C LEU A 276 -7.63 -40.99 -8.97
N SER A 277 -6.94 -41.21 -10.09
CA SER A 277 -5.51 -41.57 -10.12
C SER A 277 -4.58 -40.36 -10.24
N SER A 278 -5.14 -39.16 -10.42
CA SER A 278 -4.37 -37.92 -10.60
C SER A 278 -5.12 -36.69 -10.12
N TYR A 279 -4.38 -35.61 -9.86
CA TYR A 279 -4.85 -34.29 -9.51
C TYR A 279 -4.07 -33.22 -10.28
N GLN A 280 -4.58 -32.00 -10.25
CA GLN A 280 -3.92 -30.86 -10.89
C GLN A 280 -3.12 -30.08 -9.84
N ALA A 281 -1.79 -30.15 -9.91
CA ALA A 281 -0.90 -29.40 -9.02
C ALA A 281 -0.51 -28.06 -9.63
N CYS A 282 -0.35 -27.03 -8.81
CA CYS A 282 0.22 -25.77 -9.28
C CYS A 282 1.74 -25.91 -9.44
N ASN A 283 2.21 -25.76 -10.67
CA ASN A 283 3.60 -25.93 -11.05
C ASN A 283 4.29 -24.62 -11.42
N SER A 284 3.52 -23.57 -11.67
CA SER A 284 3.99 -22.20 -11.76
C SER A 284 2.84 -21.21 -11.51
N PHE A 285 3.19 -19.96 -11.22
CA PHE A 285 2.23 -18.86 -11.16
C PHE A 285 2.82 -17.56 -11.70
N ASN A 286 1.95 -16.67 -12.15
CA ASN A 286 2.29 -15.27 -12.43
C ASN A 286 1.71 -14.38 -11.33
N ALA A 287 2.58 -13.58 -10.70
CA ALA A 287 2.20 -12.59 -9.71
C ALA A 287 2.46 -11.19 -10.26
N TYR A 288 1.42 -10.35 -10.34
CA TYR A 288 1.55 -8.99 -10.84
C TYR A 288 0.79 -7.95 -10.03
N THR A 289 1.28 -6.70 -10.07
CA THR A 289 0.56 -5.56 -9.50
C THR A 289 -0.59 -5.18 -10.42
N VAL A 290 -1.77 -4.96 -9.85
CA VAL A 290 -2.91 -4.35 -10.55
C VAL A 290 -2.96 -2.87 -10.22
N TYR A 291 -3.06 -2.03 -11.24
CA TYR A 291 -3.44 -0.64 -11.11
C TYR A 291 -4.92 -0.49 -11.44
N LYS A 292 -5.66 0.26 -10.62
CA LYS A 292 -7.06 0.63 -10.83
C LYS A 292 -7.16 2.15 -10.93
N ALA A 293 -7.66 2.67 -12.04
CA ALA A 293 -7.66 4.11 -12.35
C ALA A 293 -6.26 4.76 -12.21
N GLY A 294 -5.19 4.02 -12.48
CA GLY A 294 -3.81 4.50 -12.33
C GLY A 294 -3.23 4.43 -10.91
N TYR A 295 -3.97 3.94 -9.92
CA TYR A 295 -3.49 3.75 -8.54
C TYR A 295 -3.18 2.27 -8.29
N ALA A 296 -2.05 1.98 -7.65
CA ALA A 296 -1.73 0.60 -7.28
C ALA A 296 -2.78 0.06 -6.32
N TRP A 297 -3.35 -1.10 -6.66
CA TRP A 297 -4.53 -1.65 -6.00
C TRP A 297 -4.21 -2.91 -5.21
N GLY A 298 -3.35 -3.78 -5.74
CA GLY A 298 -2.98 -5.04 -5.08
C GLY A 298 -2.19 -6.02 -5.95
N THR A 299 -1.99 -7.22 -5.41
CA THR A 299 -1.34 -8.36 -6.06
C THR A 299 -2.38 -9.26 -6.70
N TYR A 300 -2.23 -9.56 -7.99
CA TYR A 300 -3.02 -10.56 -8.68
C TYR A 300 -2.18 -11.81 -8.93
N CYS A 301 -2.75 -12.95 -8.59
CA CYS A 301 -2.13 -14.26 -8.71
C CYS A 301 -2.88 -15.09 -9.74
N GLU A 302 -2.16 -15.65 -10.71
CA GLU A 302 -2.72 -16.60 -11.67
C GLU A 302 -1.91 -17.89 -11.65
N LEU A 303 -2.57 -19.01 -11.42
CA LEU A 303 -1.94 -20.31 -11.18
C LEU A 303 -2.01 -21.19 -12.43
N TYR A 304 -0.95 -21.94 -12.70
CA TYR A 304 -0.85 -22.85 -13.83
C TYR A 304 -0.43 -24.25 -13.38
N ASN A 305 -0.96 -25.27 -14.08
CA ASN A 305 -0.64 -26.68 -13.79
C ASN A 305 0.65 -27.19 -14.44
N PHE A 306 1.32 -26.33 -15.19
CA PHE A 306 2.57 -26.59 -15.89
C PHE A 306 3.50 -25.39 -15.70
N ASN A 307 4.74 -25.50 -16.17
CA ASN A 307 5.69 -24.40 -16.13
C ASN A 307 5.41 -23.39 -17.26
N VAL A 308 5.00 -22.17 -16.93
CA VAL A 308 4.88 -21.06 -17.89
C VAL A 308 6.18 -20.27 -17.98
N ASP A 309 6.38 -19.58 -19.10
CA ASP A 309 7.48 -18.64 -19.34
C ASP A 309 6.99 -17.41 -20.12
N ALA A 310 7.88 -16.47 -20.45
CA ALA A 310 7.50 -15.23 -21.13
C ALA A 310 6.91 -15.43 -22.53
N SER A 311 7.03 -16.60 -23.17
CA SER A 311 6.37 -16.86 -24.46
C SER A 311 4.84 -16.87 -24.35
N TYR A 312 4.31 -17.02 -23.13
CA TYR A 312 2.87 -16.95 -22.85
C TYR A 312 2.40 -15.56 -22.40
N ALA A 313 3.30 -14.57 -22.36
CA ALA A 313 2.98 -13.21 -21.91
C ALA A 313 2.16 -12.45 -22.96
N GLY A 314 1.20 -11.67 -22.49
CA GLY A 314 0.38 -10.78 -23.29
C GLY A 314 -0.24 -9.67 -22.43
N SER A 315 -0.95 -8.75 -23.06
CA SER A 315 -1.67 -7.72 -22.31
C SER A 315 -2.82 -8.35 -21.52
N ALA A 316 -2.97 -7.96 -20.27
CA ALA A 316 -4.15 -8.23 -19.45
C ALA A 316 -4.88 -6.94 -19.05
N ASP A 317 -4.51 -5.81 -19.64
CA ASP A 317 -5.16 -4.53 -19.40
C ASP A 317 -6.63 -4.60 -19.81
N SER A 318 -7.47 -3.90 -19.07
CA SER A 318 -8.90 -3.89 -19.33
C SER A 318 -9.52 -2.57 -18.90
N THR A 319 -10.73 -2.32 -19.39
CA THR A 319 -11.54 -1.17 -18.98
C THR A 319 -12.94 -1.66 -18.66
N SER A 320 -13.47 -1.25 -17.51
CA SER A 320 -14.83 -1.58 -17.10
C SER A 320 -15.46 -0.37 -16.43
N ASN A 321 -16.67 0.01 -16.85
CA ASN A 321 -17.38 1.19 -16.37
C ASN A 321 -16.55 2.49 -16.40
N GLY A 322 -15.72 2.66 -17.45
CA GLY A 322 -14.83 3.82 -17.60
C GLY A 322 -13.59 3.82 -16.69
N ILE A 323 -13.41 2.79 -15.87
CA ILE A 323 -12.22 2.62 -15.01
C ILE A 323 -11.22 1.72 -15.75
N SER A 324 -9.98 2.19 -15.88
CA SER A 324 -8.87 1.39 -16.40
C SER A 324 -8.29 0.46 -15.34
N TYR A 325 -7.94 -0.75 -15.76
CA TYR A 325 -7.22 -1.75 -14.97
C TYR A 325 -5.99 -2.13 -15.76
N THR A 326 -4.80 -1.89 -15.22
CA THR A 326 -3.55 -2.15 -15.93
C THR A 326 -2.57 -2.98 -15.12
N VAL A 327 -1.67 -3.67 -15.82
CA VAL A 327 -0.64 -4.50 -15.21
C VAL A 327 0.61 -3.67 -14.89
N GLY A 328 1.13 -3.84 -13.68
CA GLY A 328 2.38 -3.24 -13.22
C GLY A 328 3.57 -4.19 -13.30
N SER A 329 4.38 -4.20 -12.25
CA SER A 329 5.42 -5.21 -12.03
C SER A 329 4.79 -6.61 -12.12
N SER A 330 5.39 -7.52 -12.89
CA SER A 330 4.83 -8.83 -13.19
C SER A 330 5.93 -9.88 -13.30
N TRP A 331 5.85 -10.91 -12.48
CA TRP A 331 6.90 -11.92 -12.34
C TRP A 331 6.32 -13.32 -12.40
N ILE A 332 7.09 -14.23 -13.00
CA ILE A 332 6.77 -15.66 -13.09
C ILE A 332 7.52 -16.39 -11.99
N TYR A 333 6.87 -17.37 -11.36
CA TYR A 333 7.45 -18.23 -10.34
C TYR A 333 7.16 -19.67 -10.69
N SER A 334 8.19 -20.51 -10.65
CA SER A 334 8.10 -21.93 -11.01
C SER A 334 8.33 -22.80 -9.78
N LEU A 335 7.48 -23.80 -9.55
CA LEU A 335 7.65 -24.72 -8.43
C LEU A 335 9.01 -25.42 -8.57
N THR A 336 9.87 -25.29 -7.55
CA THR A 336 11.28 -25.75 -7.60
C THR A 336 11.38 -27.24 -7.91
N LYS A 337 10.44 -28.05 -7.36
CA LYS A 337 10.26 -29.45 -7.72
C LYS A 337 8.86 -29.63 -8.28
N GLN A 338 8.78 -29.79 -9.60
CA GLN A 338 7.52 -30.00 -10.30
C GLN A 338 6.76 -31.20 -9.72
N ASP A 339 5.46 -30.99 -9.49
CA ASP A 339 4.54 -32.01 -9.04
C ASP A 339 3.82 -32.61 -10.26
N SER A 340 4.02 -33.92 -10.47
CA SER A 340 3.41 -34.64 -11.59
C SER A 340 1.90 -34.85 -11.43
N GLY A 341 1.33 -34.54 -10.26
CA GLY A 341 -0.10 -34.68 -10.00
C GLY A 341 -0.57 -36.12 -9.91
N LYS A 342 0.30 -37.07 -9.53
CA LYS A 342 -0.04 -38.49 -9.38
C LYS A 342 -0.37 -38.79 -7.91
N LEU A 343 -1.44 -39.55 -7.69
CA LEU A 343 -1.83 -40.06 -6.37
C LEU A 343 -1.14 -41.39 -6.06
#